data_AF-A0A7S1HAV8-F1
#
_entry.id   AF-A0A7S1HAV8-F1
#
_cell.length_a   1.000
_cell.length_b   1.000
_cell.length_c   1.000
_cell.angle_alpha   90.00
_cell.angle_beta   90.00
_cell.angle_gamma   90.00
#
_symmetry.space_group_name_H-M   'P 1'
#
loop_
_entity.id
_entity.type
_entity.pdbx_description
1 polymer ?
#
loop_
_entity_poly.entity_id
_entity_poly.type
_entity_poly.pdbx_seq_one_letter_code
_entity_poly.pdbx_strand_id
1 'polypeptide(L)'
;GSYAVLSGGLILWGLEALTGDHVLHFAKQGALWVKMQIVHMKDDANRRRAGLKKYEPAESHADDDMFDIMAEYDKRRSVIGAASAKGQGATDSAAHAKEGICRGHAYSVISCKKVSGLRLLQLRNPWGFFEWKGDW
;
A
#
# COMPACT_ATOMS: atom_id res chain seq x y z
N GLY A 1 -8.54 25.31 4.56
CA GLY A 1 -7.76 24.07 4.62
C GLY A 1 -6.67 24.23 5.65
N SER A 2 -6.41 23.23 6.48
CA SER A 2 -5.28 23.23 7.43
C SER A 2 -4.52 21.91 7.34
N TYR A 3 -3.27 21.86 7.82
CA TYR A 3 -2.50 20.61 7.83
C TYR A 3 -3.13 19.53 8.72
N ALA A 4 -3.82 19.93 9.80
CA ALA A 4 -4.47 19.01 10.73
C ALA A 4 -5.54 18.16 10.04
N VAL A 5 -6.26 18.70 9.05
CA VAL A 5 -7.32 17.95 8.35
C VAL A 5 -6.78 16.89 7.38
N LEU A 6 -5.47 16.82 7.13
CA LEU A 6 -4.85 15.77 6.31
C LEU A 6 -4.53 14.49 7.12
N SER A 7 -4.50 14.59 8.44
CA SER A 7 -4.22 13.46 9.32
C SER A 7 -5.36 12.43 9.28
N GLY A 8 -5.02 11.15 9.09
CA GLY A 8 -5.99 10.04 9.04
C GLY A 8 -6.68 9.83 7.68
N GLY A 9 -6.25 10.53 6.63
CA GLY A 9 -6.77 10.32 5.28
C GLY A 9 -6.38 8.96 4.68
N LEU A 10 -7.18 8.47 3.74
CA LEU A 10 -6.89 7.25 2.98
C LEU A 10 -5.85 7.56 1.90
N ILE A 11 -4.73 6.81 1.87
CA ILE A 11 -3.63 7.01 0.90
C ILE A 11 -4.16 7.00 -0.55
N LEU A 12 -5.13 6.13 -0.83
CA LEU A 12 -5.74 6.00 -2.15
C LEU A 12 -6.42 7.29 -2.63
N TRP A 13 -7.03 8.05 -1.71
CA TRP A 13 -7.62 9.34 -2.06
C TRP A 13 -6.54 10.32 -2.51
N GLY A 14 -5.39 10.32 -1.83
CA GLY A 14 -4.24 11.13 -2.21
C GLY A 14 -3.69 10.75 -3.58
N LEU A 15 -3.56 9.45 -3.87
CA LEU A 15 -3.11 8.98 -5.19
C LEU A 15 -4.08 9.38 -6.30
N GLU A 16 -5.38 9.14 -6.10
CA GLU A 16 -6.43 9.52 -7.06
C GLU A 16 -6.44 11.03 -7.32
N ALA A 17 -6.30 11.85 -6.27
CA ALA A 17 -6.25 13.30 -6.41
C ALA A 17 -4.98 13.80 -7.14
N LEU A 18 -3.85 13.07 -7.01
CA LEU A 18 -2.57 13.44 -7.62
C LEU A 18 -2.45 12.96 -9.08
N THR A 19 -3.03 11.81 -9.41
CA THR A 19 -2.92 11.22 -10.76
C THR A 19 -4.14 11.47 -11.62
N GLY A 20 -5.31 11.68 -11.02
CA GLY A 20 -6.60 11.69 -11.72
C GLY A 20 -7.01 10.33 -12.29
N ASP A 21 -6.32 9.26 -11.92
CA ASP A 21 -6.49 7.91 -12.47
C ASP A 21 -7.14 6.96 -11.45
N HIS A 22 -7.58 5.80 -11.93
CA HIS A 22 -8.18 4.76 -11.12
C HIS A 22 -7.19 4.23 -10.07
N VAL A 23 -7.68 4.10 -8.83
CA VAL A 23 -6.90 3.57 -7.71
C VAL A 23 -7.50 2.26 -7.20
N LEU A 24 -6.62 1.30 -6.89
CA LEU A 24 -6.98 -0.03 -6.42
C LEU A 24 -6.20 -0.34 -5.15
N HIS A 25 -6.82 -1.13 -4.27
CA HIS A 25 -6.19 -1.58 -3.04
C HIS A 25 -6.27 -3.10 -2.95
N PHE A 26 -5.13 -3.76 -2.72
CA PHE A 26 -5.08 -5.18 -2.42
C PHE A 26 -4.75 -5.37 -0.94
N ALA A 27 -5.60 -6.10 -0.23
CA ALA A 27 -5.43 -6.39 1.19
C ALA A 27 -5.24 -7.90 1.40
N LYS A 28 -4.18 -8.31 2.10
CA LYS A 28 -3.96 -9.70 2.46
C LYS A 28 -4.96 -10.13 3.54
N GLN A 29 -5.80 -11.12 3.23
CA GLN A 29 -6.79 -11.74 4.11
C GLN A 29 -6.52 -13.25 4.17
N GLY A 30 -5.88 -13.70 5.24
CA GLY A 30 -5.40 -15.09 5.32
C GLY A 30 -4.32 -15.36 4.27
N ALA A 31 -4.57 -16.34 3.41
CA ALA A 31 -3.64 -16.75 2.34
C ALA A 31 -3.86 -16.00 1.01
N LEU A 32 -4.87 -15.14 0.91
CA LEU A 32 -5.26 -14.50 -0.35
C LEU A 32 -5.19 -12.98 -0.26
N TRP A 33 -4.86 -12.34 -1.37
CA TRP A 33 -4.95 -10.91 -1.58
C TRP A 33 -6.31 -10.58 -2.17
N VAL A 34 -7.10 -9.76 -1.48
CA VAL A 34 -8.45 -9.37 -1.91
C VAL A 34 -8.41 -7.98 -2.50
N LYS A 35 -8.95 -7.82 -3.71
CA LYS A 35 -9.05 -6.54 -4.40
C LYS A 35 -10.20 -5.70 -3.85
N MET A 36 -9.90 -4.44 -3.61
CA MET A 36 -10.78 -3.43 -3.04
C MET A 36 -10.70 -2.15 -3.89
N GLN A 37 -11.78 -1.39 -3.91
CA GLN A 37 -11.87 -0.09 -4.56
C GLN A 37 -12.14 1.02 -3.54
N ILE A 38 -11.70 2.23 -3.88
CA ILE A 38 -12.11 3.43 -3.16
C ILE A 38 -13.58 3.74 -3.46
N VAL A 39 -14.31 4.18 -2.44
CA VAL A 39 -15.69 4.68 -2.59
C VAL A 39 -15.78 6.03 -1.92
N HIS A 40 -16.08 7.06 -2.70
CA HIS A 40 -16.35 8.41 -2.20
C HIS A 40 -17.73 8.45 -1.55
N MET A 41 -17.78 8.91 -0.31
CA MET A 41 -19.02 9.02 0.46
C MET A 41 -19.47 10.48 0.47
N LYS A 42 -20.78 10.71 0.33
CA LYS A 42 -21.34 12.05 0.51
C LYS A 42 -21.27 12.44 1.98
N ASP A 43 -20.58 13.54 2.25
CA ASP A 43 -20.47 14.13 3.58
C ASP A 43 -20.24 15.64 3.40
N ASP A 44 -21.23 16.43 3.80
CA ASP A 44 -21.22 17.89 3.61
C ASP A 44 -20.14 18.57 4.46
N ALA A 45 -19.73 17.96 5.57
CA ALA A 45 -18.66 18.46 6.43
C ALA A 45 -17.28 17.98 5.97
N ASN A 46 -17.19 16.81 5.34
CA ASN A 46 -15.92 16.24 4.87
C ASN A 46 -15.99 15.71 3.44
N ARG A 47 -15.73 16.59 2.47
CA ARG A 47 -15.67 16.26 1.03
C ARG A 47 -14.58 15.25 0.65
N ARG A 48 -13.70 14.87 1.57
CA ARG A 48 -12.62 13.87 1.35
C ARG A 48 -12.96 12.53 2.00
N ARG A 49 -14.19 12.36 2.48
CA ARG A 49 -14.61 11.11 3.10
C ARG A 49 -14.69 10.02 2.04
N ALA A 50 -13.77 9.09 2.14
CA ALA A 50 -13.72 7.90 1.30
C ALA A 50 -13.54 6.66 2.17
N GLY A 51 -14.09 5.55 1.70
CA GLY A 51 -13.91 4.23 2.30
C GLY A 51 -13.39 3.22 1.29
N LEU A 52 -13.18 2.00 1.77
CA LEU A 52 -12.82 0.85 0.96
C LEU A 52 -13.99 -0.11 0.88
N LYS A 53 -14.32 -0.57 -0.33
CA LYS A 53 -15.28 -1.65 -0.58
C LYS A 53 -14.60 -2.74 -1.38
N LYS A 54 -15.02 -4.00 -1.20
CA LYS A 54 -14.62 -5.10 -2.09
C LYS A 54 -14.96 -4.74 -3.55
N TYR A 55 -14.05 -5.08 -4.46
CA TYR A 55 -14.30 -4.91 -5.89
C TYR A 55 -15.45 -5.84 -6.33
N GLU A 56 -16.20 -5.45 -7.35
CA GLU A 56 -17.30 -6.25 -7.93
C GLU A 56 -17.04 -6.45 -9.44
N PRO A 57 -16.95 -7.70 -9.94
CA PRO A 57 -17.02 -8.96 -9.19
C PRO A 57 -15.85 -9.12 -8.20
N ALA A 58 -16.07 -9.90 -7.13
CA ALA A 58 -15.04 -10.14 -6.13
C ALA A 58 -13.84 -10.84 -6.76
N GLU A 59 -12.64 -10.30 -6.50
CA GLU A 59 -11.40 -10.76 -7.09
C GLU A 59 -10.37 -10.99 -5.97
N SER A 60 -9.75 -12.17 -5.98
CA SER A 60 -8.72 -12.54 -5.01
C SER A 60 -7.60 -13.36 -5.65
N HIS A 61 -6.38 -13.19 -5.14
CA HIS A 61 -5.16 -13.73 -5.74
C HIS A 61 -4.27 -14.42 -4.70
N ALA A 62 -3.57 -15.48 -5.09
CA ALA A 62 -2.51 -16.05 -4.25
C ALA A 62 -1.28 -15.13 -4.22
N ASP A 63 -0.30 -15.44 -3.36
CA ASP A 63 0.95 -14.66 -3.25
C ASP A 63 1.72 -14.59 -4.59
N ASP A 64 1.72 -15.68 -5.36
CA ASP A 64 2.40 -15.75 -6.66
C ASP A 64 1.73 -14.88 -7.72
N ASP A 65 0.40 -14.97 -7.82
CA ASP A 65 -0.40 -14.15 -8.73
C ASP A 65 -0.28 -12.67 -8.38
N MET A 66 -0.27 -12.33 -7.09
CA MET A 66 -0.14 -10.95 -6.62
C MET A 66 1.20 -10.34 -7.05
N PHE A 67 2.29 -11.11 -6.98
CA PHE A 67 3.59 -10.64 -7.45
C PHE A 67 3.56 -10.33 -8.95
N ASP A 68 2.93 -11.18 -9.74
CA ASP A 68 2.83 -11.00 -11.20
C ASP A 68 1.96 -9.79 -11.56
N ILE A 69 0.89 -9.57 -10.81
CA ILE A 69 0.07 -8.36 -10.90
C ILE A 69 0.91 -7.11 -10.58
N MET A 70 1.69 -7.12 -9.49
CA MET A 70 2.57 -5.99 -9.14
C MET A 70 3.61 -5.71 -10.23
N ALA A 71 4.22 -6.76 -10.79
CA ALA A 71 5.20 -6.63 -11.86
C ALA A 71 4.60 -6.03 -13.14
N GLU A 72 3.36 -6.40 -13.47
CA GLU A 72 2.64 -5.80 -14.60
C GLU A 72 2.32 -4.31 -14.35
N TYR A 73 1.91 -3.93 -13.13
CA TYR A 73 1.68 -2.52 -12.78
C TYR A 73 2.97 -1.69 -12.78
N ASP A 74 4.10 -2.25 -12.34
CA ASP A 74 5.42 -1.63 -12.42
C ASP A 74 5.83 -1.40 -13.89
N LYS A 75 5.64 -2.41 -14.74
CA LYS A 75 5.88 -2.30 -16.19
C LYS A 75 5.04 -1.22 -16.86
N ARG A 76 3.81 -1.02 -16.39
CA ARG A 76 2.89 0.05 -16.83
C ARG A 76 3.22 1.42 -16.22
N ARG A 77 4.28 1.52 -15.41
CA ARG A 77 4.72 2.76 -14.74
C ARG A 77 3.67 3.31 -13.78
N SER A 78 2.89 2.41 -13.17
CA SER A 78 1.88 2.77 -12.16
C SER A 78 2.55 3.17 -10.86
N VAL A 79 1.89 4.02 -10.06
CA VAL A 79 2.36 4.35 -8.70
C VAL A 79 1.91 3.26 -7.74
N ILE A 80 2.86 2.58 -7.11
CA ILE A 80 2.58 1.46 -6.20
C ILE A 80 3.05 1.82 -4.79
N GLY A 81 2.12 1.75 -3.84
CA GLY A 81 2.39 1.89 -2.41
C GLY A 81 2.19 0.57 -1.68
N ALA A 82 3.01 0.32 -0.66
CA ALA A 82 2.89 -0.83 0.23
C ALA A 82 2.88 -0.36 1.68
N ALA A 83 2.09 -1.01 2.52
CA ALA A 83 2.08 -0.75 3.96
C ALA A 83 1.73 -2.04 4.70
N SER A 84 2.28 -2.18 5.90
CA SER A 84 1.86 -3.22 6.83
C SER A 84 0.71 -2.72 7.69
N ALA A 85 -0.17 -3.63 8.11
CA ALA A 85 -1.22 -3.30 9.06
C ALA A 85 -0.62 -2.68 10.34
N LYS A 86 -1.33 -1.73 10.96
CA LYS A 86 -0.92 -1.19 12.26
C LYS A 86 -0.93 -2.33 13.29
N GLY A 87 0.23 -2.59 13.90
CA GLY A 87 0.32 -3.43 15.10
C GLY A 87 -0.38 -2.77 16.29
N GLN A 88 -0.66 -3.54 17.34
CA GLN A 88 -1.21 -3.00 18.58
C GLN A 88 -0.09 -2.30 19.38
N GLY A 89 0.07 -0.98 19.18
CA GLY A 89 0.88 -0.12 20.05
C GLY A 89 2.17 0.45 19.43
N ALA A 90 2.70 1.49 20.08
CA ALA A 90 3.92 2.20 19.66
C ALA A 90 5.20 1.36 19.81
N THR A 91 5.19 0.38 20.72
CA THR A 91 6.31 -0.52 21.01
C THR A 91 6.64 -1.47 19.86
N ASP A 92 5.61 -1.97 19.16
CA ASP A 92 5.77 -2.83 17.97
C ASP A 92 6.46 -2.10 16.81
N SER A 93 6.17 -0.81 16.65
CA SER A 93 6.70 -0.01 15.55
C SER A 93 8.21 0.22 15.70
N ALA A 94 8.69 0.43 16.93
CA ALA A 94 10.10 0.63 17.23
C ALA A 94 10.92 -0.67 17.18
N ALA A 95 10.32 -1.82 17.53
CA ALA A 95 10.99 -3.11 17.47
C ALA A 95 11.28 -3.54 16.03
N HIS A 96 10.30 -3.45 15.13
CA HIS A 96 10.48 -3.83 13.72
C HIS A 96 11.32 -2.82 12.92
N ALA A 97 11.39 -1.56 13.35
CA ALA A 97 12.35 -0.61 12.79
C ALA A 97 13.81 -1.08 12.93
N LYS A 98 14.13 -1.92 13.93
CA LYS A 98 15.47 -2.52 14.06
C LYS A 98 15.80 -3.50 12.93
N GLU A 99 14.79 -4.22 12.46
CA GLU A 99 14.84 -5.15 11.32
C GLU A 99 14.78 -4.40 9.97
N GLY A 100 14.26 -3.17 9.98
CA GLY A 100 14.28 -2.24 8.85
C GLY A 100 12.92 -2.02 8.18
N ILE A 101 11.83 -2.57 8.73
CA ILE A 101 10.45 -2.32 8.28
C ILE A 101 9.60 -1.86 9.46
N CYS A 102 8.88 -0.74 9.30
CA CYS A 102 8.01 -0.18 10.33
C CYS A 102 6.54 -0.53 10.04
N ARG A 103 5.85 -1.08 11.04
CA ARG A 103 4.41 -1.39 10.94
C ARG A 103 3.59 -0.10 10.86
N GLY A 104 2.47 -0.14 10.12
CA GLY A 104 1.60 1.03 9.97
C GLY A 104 2.25 2.21 9.24
N HIS A 105 3.40 1.98 8.58
CA HIS A 105 4.11 2.95 7.77
C HIS A 105 3.97 2.63 6.29
N ALA A 106 3.93 3.67 5.46
CA ALA A 106 3.79 3.55 4.01
C ALA A 106 5.16 3.61 3.33
N TYR A 107 5.38 2.67 2.41
CA TYR A 107 6.55 2.54 1.56
C TYR A 107 6.14 2.71 0.10
N SER A 108 7.05 3.21 -0.73
CA SER A 108 6.87 3.17 -2.18
C SER A 108 7.52 1.91 -2.74
N VAL A 109 6.82 1.20 -3.62
CA VAL A 109 7.42 0.11 -4.41
C VAL A 109 8.00 0.75 -5.68
N ILE A 110 9.32 0.66 -5.83
CA ILE A 110 10.07 1.30 -6.91
C ILE A 110 10.19 0.35 -8.11
N SER A 111 10.34 -0.96 -7.87
CA SER A 111 10.36 -1.95 -8.94
C SER A 111 10.03 -3.35 -8.42
N CYS A 112 9.47 -4.18 -9.29
CA CYS A 112 9.19 -5.59 -9.05
C CYS A 112 9.85 -6.44 -10.14
N LYS A 113 10.76 -7.36 -9.79
CA LYS A 113 11.52 -8.16 -10.78
C LYS A 113 11.67 -9.61 -10.40
N LYS A 114 11.59 -10.49 -11.41
CA LYS A 114 12.03 -11.89 -11.32
C LYS A 114 13.48 -11.99 -11.78
N VAL A 115 14.38 -12.45 -10.91
CA VAL A 115 15.81 -12.59 -11.21
C VAL A 115 16.27 -13.96 -10.73
N SER A 116 16.78 -14.80 -11.63
CA SER A 116 17.34 -16.12 -11.30
C SER A 116 16.40 -17.00 -10.45
N GLY A 117 15.09 -16.97 -10.74
CA GLY A 117 14.07 -17.73 -10.00
C GLY A 117 13.60 -17.07 -8.70
N LEU A 118 14.22 -15.97 -8.27
CA LEU A 118 13.80 -15.17 -7.11
C LEU A 118 12.85 -14.05 -7.53
N ARG A 119 11.97 -13.67 -6.60
CA ARG A 119 10.99 -12.59 -6.74
C ARG A 119 11.39 -11.45 -5.81
N LEU A 120 11.80 -10.33 -6.39
CA LEU A 120 12.38 -9.20 -5.64
C LEU A 120 11.49 -7.96 -5.76
N LEU A 121 11.35 -7.25 -4.64
CA LEU A 121 10.68 -5.96 -4.54
C LEU A 121 11.68 -4.91 -4.07
N GLN A 122 11.82 -3.82 -4.80
CA GLN A 122 12.59 -2.67 -4.35
C GLN A 122 11.67 -1.69 -3.61
N LEU A 123 11.84 -1.58 -2.30
CA LEU A 123 11.07 -0.65 -1.47
C LEU A 123 11.86 0.63 -1.19
N ARG A 124 11.17 1.77 -1.12
CA ARG A 124 11.72 3.03 -0.65
C ARG A 124 11.00 3.47 0.63
N ASN A 125 11.77 3.65 1.69
CA ASN A 125 11.31 4.30 2.91
C ASN A 125 11.31 5.83 2.71
N PRO A 126 10.15 6.52 2.73
CA PRO A 126 10.09 7.96 2.51
C PRO A 126 10.78 8.77 3.61
N TRP A 127 10.97 8.20 4.81
CA TRP A 127 11.66 8.88 5.91
C TRP A 127 13.19 8.78 5.82
N GLY A 128 13.74 7.85 5.05
CA GLY A 128 15.20 7.74 4.82
C GLY A 128 16.06 7.39 6.03
N PHE A 129 15.47 7.05 7.18
CA PHE A 129 16.23 6.78 8.42
C PHE A 129 16.74 5.34 8.57
N PHE A 130 16.12 4.39 7.87
CA PHE A 130 16.46 2.98 7.99
C PHE A 130 16.01 2.20 6.75
N GLU A 131 16.70 1.08 6.53
CA GLU A 131 16.49 0.15 5.43
C GLU A 131 16.43 -1.29 5.98
N TRP A 132 15.84 -2.19 5.20
CA TRP A 132 15.74 -3.62 5.51
C TRP A 132 17.14 -4.25 5.65
N LYS A 133 17.30 -5.11 6.66
CA LYS A 133 18.59 -5.75 6.97
C LYS A 133 18.62 -7.27 6.78
N GLY A 134 17.51 -7.85 6.36
CA GLY A 134 17.44 -9.29 6.06
C GLY A 134 17.88 -9.59 4.63
N ASP A 135 17.45 -10.73 4.11
CA ASP A 135 17.61 -11.07 2.69
C ASP A 135 16.81 -10.07 1.86
N TRP A 136 17.49 -9.34 0.97
CA TRP A 136 16.96 -8.37 -0.04
C TRP A 136 15.67 -7.62 0.30
#